data_AF-A0A7X7BNU8-F1
#
_entry.id   AF-A0A7X7BNU8-F1
#
_cell.length_a   1.000
_cell.length_b   1.000
_cell.length_c   1.000
_cell.angle_alpha   90.00
_cell.angle_beta   90.00
_cell.angle_gamma   90.00
#
_symmetry.space_group_name_H-M   'P 1'
#
loop_
_entity.id
_entity.type
_entity.pdbx_description
1 polymer ?
#
loop_
_entity_poly.entity_id
_entity_poly.type
_entity_poly.pdbx_seq_one_letter_code
_entity_poly.pdbx_strand_id
1 'polypeptide(L)' 'MDTDVIEKEILEVCDQMLKDHPEVAAIQLECSDLPPFAAAVHAHTGLPVFDFITMIRHVESALNPTKYCGSNYCM' A
#
# COMPACT_ATOMS: atom_id res chain seq x y z
N MET A 1 16.24 -6.85 14.51
CA MET A 1 16.35 -6.55 13.06
C MET A 1 16.53 -5.08 12.93
N ASP A 2 17.43 -4.65 12.05
CA ASP A 2 17.63 -3.26 11.72
C ASP A 2 16.63 -2.88 10.62
N THR A 3 15.60 -2.13 11.00
CA THR A 3 14.50 -1.78 10.09
C THR A 3 14.93 -0.84 8.98
N ASP A 4 15.96 -0.02 9.23
CA ASP A 4 16.43 0.97 8.27
C ASP A 4 17.17 0.29 7.12
N VAL A 5 17.95 -0.76 7.45
CA VAL A 5 18.61 -1.62 6.44
C VAL A 5 17.58 -2.33 5.58
N ILE A 6 16.54 -2.90 6.20
CA ILE A 6 15.50 -3.64 5.48
C ILE A 6 14.69 -2.72 4.58
N GLU A 7 14.31 -1.54 5.08
CA GLU A 7 13.60 -0.54 4.27
C GLU A 7 14.41 -0.21 3.02
N LYS A 8 15.70 0.08 3.16
CA LYS A 8 16.58 0.35 2.04
C LYS A 8 16.63 -0.80 1.02
N GLU A 9 16.78 -2.04 1.48
CA GLU A 9 16.80 -3.22 0.60
C GLU A 9 15.46 -3.38 -0.16
N ILE A 10 14.33 -3.13 0.52
CA ILE A 10 13.00 -3.15 -0.13
C ILE A 10 12.90 -2.08 -1.22
N LEU A 11 13.39 -0.85 -0.95
CA LEU A 11 13.36 0.23 -1.93
C LEU A 11 14.25 -0.08 -3.15
N GLU A 12 15.43 -0.66 -2.94
CA GLU A 12 16.32 -1.10 -4.03
C GLU A 12 15.67 -2.17 -4.91
N VAL A 13 14.95 -3.12 -4.31
CA VAL A 13 14.16 -4.12 -5.05
C VAL A 13 13.04 -3.45 -5.86
N CYS A 14 12.36 -2.45 -5.28
CA CYS A 14 11.33 -1.70 -6.00
C CYS A 14 11.92 -0.96 -7.22
N ASP A 15 13.06 -0.29 -7.06
CA ASP A 15 13.74 0.41 -8.15
C ASP A 15 14.12 -0.54 -9.28
N GLN A 16 14.69 -1.70 -8.94
CA GLN A 16 15.08 -2.71 -9.92
C GLN A 16 13.86 -3.28 -10.65
N MET A 17 12.78 -3.58 -9.93
CA MET A 17 11.53 -4.06 -10.52
C MET A 17 10.94 -3.04 -11.50
N LEU A 18 10.87 -1.75 -11.13
CA LEU A 18 10.30 -0.70 -12.00
C LEU A 18 11.16 -0.40 -13.22
N LYS A 19 12.48 -0.59 -13.10
CA LYS A 19 13.40 -0.50 -14.24
C LYS A 19 13.17 -1.64 -15.23
N ASP A 20 12.99 -2.86 -14.74
CA ASP A 20 12.81 -4.04 -15.58
C ASP A 20 11.37 -4.14 -16.14
N HIS A 21 10.40 -3.60 -15.42
CA HIS A 21 8.96 -3.63 -15.74
C HIS A 21 8.33 -2.23 -15.63
N PRO A 22 8.58 -1.32 -16.59
CA PRO A 22 8.04 0.04 -16.56
C PRO A 22 6.50 0.10 -16.69
N GLU A 23 5.84 -1.00 -17.05
CA GLU A 23 4.38 -1.14 -17.09
C GLU A 23 3.73 -1.32 -15.71
N VAL A 24 4.51 -1.57 -14.65
CA VAL A 24 3.98 -1.75 -13.30
C VAL A 24 3.27 -0.48 -12.84
N ALA A 25 1.99 -0.64 -12.50
CA ALA A 25 1.12 0.46 -12.09
C ALA A 25 0.73 0.44 -10.60
N ALA A 26 1.08 -0.63 -9.88
CA ALA A 26 0.84 -0.81 -8.46
C ALA A 26 1.76 -1.90 -7.89
N ILE A 27 1.97 -1.89 -6.56
CA ILE A 27 2.84 -2.83 -5.85
C ILE A 27 2.01 -3.60 -4.82
N GLN A 28 2.21 -4.92 -4.72
CA GLN A 28 1.61 -5.75 -3.68
C GLN A 28 2.69 -6.34 -2.78
N LEU A 29 2.59 -6.10 -1.48
CA LEU A 29 3.44 -6.68 -0.46
C LEU A 29 2.82 -8.01 0.01
N GLU A 30 3.44 -9.12 -0.39
CA GLU A 30 2.91 -10.47 -0.16
C GLU A 30 3.26 -11.05 1.22
N CYS A 31 4.40 -10.66 1.80
CA CYS A 31 4.87 -11.18 3.08
C CYS A 31 4.23 -10.42 4.25
N SER A 32 3.91 -11.15 5.33
CA SER A 32 3.25 -10.60 6.51
C SER A 32 4.07 -9.55 7.26
N ASP A 33 5.39 -9.53 7.03
CA ASP A 33 6.35 -8.66 7.73
C ASP A 33 6.67 -7.39 6.95
N LEU A 34 6.18 -7.26 5.72
CA LEU A 34 6.41 -6.10 4.86
C LEU A 34 5.43 -4.91 5.04
N PRO A 35 4.21 -5.04 5.58
CA PRO A 35 3.30 -3.90 5.75
C PRO A 35 3.89 -2.67 6.47
N PRO A 36 4.79 -2.79 7.46
CA PRO A 36 5.44 -1.63 8.07
C PRO A 36 6.15 -0.70 7.07
N PHE A 37 6.58 -1.22 5.91
CA PHE A 37 7.32 -0.48 4.89
C PHE A 37 6.42 0.05 3.76
N ALA A 38 5.12 -0.25 3.76
CA ALA A 38 4.19 0.13 2.69
C ALA A 38 4.18 1.65 2.44
N ALA A 39 4.25 2.45 3.52
CA ALA A 39 4.29 3.90 3.41
C ALA A 39 5.59 4.41 2.77
N ALA A 40 6.74 3.82 3.11
CA ALA A 40 8.03 4.16 2.52
C ALA A 40 8.06 3.79 1.03
N VAL A 41 7.59 2.59 0.68
CA VAL A 41 7.48 2.14 -0.73
C VAL A 41 6.57 3.08 -1.53
N HIS A 42 5.42 3.48 -0.99
CA HIS A 42 4.53 4.42 -1.65
C HIS A 42 5.19 5.79 -1.86
N ALA A 43 5.85 6.32 -0.84
CA ALA A 43 6.53 7.61 -0.92
C ALA A 43 7.70 7.59 -1.93
N HIS A 44 8.43 6.48 -2.01
CA HIS A 44 9.58 6.31 -2.90
C HIS A 44 9.17 6.11 -4.36
N THR A 45 8.16 5.28 -4.61
CA THR A 45 7.75 4.89 -5.98
C THR A 45 6.66 5.76 -6.57
N GLY A 46 5.85 6.43 -5.72
CA GLY A 46 4.63 7.13 -6.13
C GLY A 46 3.48 6.21 -6.57
N LEU A 47 3.65 4.89 -6.49
CA LEU A 47 2.65 3.92 -6.92
C LEU A 47 1.74 3.49 -5.76
N PRO A 48 0.49 3.09 -6.04
CA PRO A 48 -0.36 2.44 -5.04
C PRO A 48 0.33 1.20 -4.48
N VAL A 49 0.31 1.04 -3.15
CA VAL A 49 0.84 -0.13 -2.45
C VAL A 49 -0.29 -0.84 -1.74
N PHE A 50 -0.40 -2.15 -1.96
CA PHE A 50 -1.39 -3.02 -1.35
C PHE A 50 -0.71 -4.05 -0.46
N ASP A 51 -1.34 -4.37 0.65
CA ASP A 51 -0.98 -5.45 1.56
C ASP A 51 -2.25 -6.06 2.16
N PHE A 52 -2.10 -7.07 3.01
CA PHE A 52 -3.26 -7.69 3.64
C PHE A 52 -4.03 -6.71 4.55
N ILE A 53 -3.39 -5.70 5.13
CA ILE A 53 -4.07 -4.69 5.97
C ILE A 53 -5.01 -3.84 5.11
N THR A 54 -4.51 -3.38 3.97
CA THR A 54 -5.26 -2.60 2.97
C THR A 54 -6.43 -3.42 2.43
N MET A 55 -6.20 -4.69 2.10
CA MET A 55 -7.27 -5.59 1.64
C MET A 55 -8.31 -5.86 2.73
N ILE A 56 -7.91 -6.09 3.98
CA ILE A 56 -8.84 -6.27 5.10
C ILE A 56 -9.68 -5.01 5.29
N ARG A 57 -9.08 -3.82 5.22
CA ARG A 57 -9.82 -2.54 5.29
C ARG A 57 -10.83 -2.40 4.16
N HIS A 58 -10.49 -2.84 2.95
CA HIS A 58 -11.44 -2.86 1.84
C HIS A 58 -12.63 -3.77 2.12
N VAL A 59 -12.38 -5.00 2.57
CA VAL A 59 -13.45 -5.95 2.94
C VAL A 59 -14.29 -5.40 4.09
N GLU A 60 -13.66 -4.86 5.13
CA GLU A 60 -14.33 -4.28 6.29
C GLU A 60 -15.24 -3.12 5.88
N SER A 61 -14.77 -2.21 5.02
CA SER A 61 -15.58 -1.08 4.54
C SER A 61 -16.82 -1.49 3.74
N ALA A 62 -16.75 -2.64 3.05
CA ALA A 62 -17.87 -3.19 2.30
C ALA A 62 -18.91 -3.87 3.21
N LEU A 63 -18.47 -4.43 4.34
CA LEU A 63 -19.34 -5.06 5.33
C LEU A 63 -19.96 -4.05 6.31
N ASN A 64 -19.27 -2.91 6.54
CA ASN A 64 -19.70 -1.85 7.45
C ASN A 64 -19.87 -0.50 6.70
N PRO A 65 -20.82 -0.39 5.74
CA PRO A 65 -21.00 0.83 4.98
C PRO A 65 -21.44 1.99 5.89
N THR A 66 -20.73 3.11 5.83
CA THR A 66 -21.09 4.32 6.56
C THR A 66 -22.15 5.11 5.80
N LYS A 67 -23.11 5.72 6.52
CA LYS A 67 -24.08 6.62 5.90
C LYS A 67 -23.34 7.81 5.30
N TYR A 68 -23.49 8.00 4.00
CA TYR A 68 -22.95 9.17 3.32
C TYR A 68 -23.67 10.45 3.81
N CYS A 69 -22.99 11.28 4.60
CA CYS A 69 -23.42 12.64 4.91
C CYS A 69 -22.67 13.64 4.02
N GLY A 70 -23.14 13.81 2.78
CA GLY A 70 -22.80 14.98 1.97
C GLY A 70 -23.59 16.21 2.43
N SER A 71 -23.18 17.41 2.00
CA SER A 71 -23.79 18.69 2.43
C SER A 71 -25.30 18.80 2.19
N ASN A 72 -25.89 17.95 1.35
CA ASN A 72 -27.32 17.90 1.04
C ASN A 72 -28.03 16.60 1.48
N TYR A 73 -27.33 15.66 2.14
CA TYR A 73 -27.83 14.30 2.41
C TYR A 73 -28.07 13.99 3.89
N CYS A 74 -27.76 14.95 4.77
CA CYS A 74 -28.07 14.87 6.20
C CYS A 74 -28.90 16.09 6.61
N MET A 75 -30.20 16.03 6.25
CA MET A 75 -31.28 16.68 6.99
C MET A 75 -32.00 15.62 7.82
#